data_AF-A0A1H8J5V1-F1
#
_entry.id   AF-A0A1H8J5V1-F1
#
_cell.length_a   1.000
_cell.length_b   1.000
_cell.length_c   1.000
_cell.angle_alpha   90.00
_cell.angle_beta   90.00
_cell.angle_gamma   90.00
#
_symmetry.space_group_name_H-M   'P 1'
#
loop_
_entity.id
_entity.type
_entity.pdbx_description
1 polymer ?
#
loop_
_entity_poly.entity_id
_entity_poly.type
_entity_poly.pdbx_seq_one_letter_code
_entity_poly.pdbx_strand_id
1 'polypeptide(L)' 'MEIMPDHVHLLIQCDPEFGIHRAVKHLKGYTSRILRKEFPYLKSRIPSLWTNSYFVATVGTVTLEVVNQYMET' A
#
# COMPACT_ATOMS: atom_id res chain seq x y z
N MET A 1 9.44 -0.95 3.99
CA MET A 1 8.55 -0.94 2.81
C MET A 1 9.14 -1.94 1.85
N GLU A 2 8.34 -2.91 1.44
CA GLU A 2 8.75 -3.92 0.48
C GLU A 2 7.85 -3.83 -0.75
N ILE A 3 8.47 -3.89 -1.92
CA ILE A 3 7.79 -3.77 -3.22
C ILE A 3 7.90 -5.12 -3.90
N MET A 4 6.75 -5.75 -4.12
CA MET A 4 6.62 -6.97 -4.90
C MET A 4 6.17 -6.61 -6.33
N PRO A 5 6.34 -7.52 -7.31
CA PRO A 5 5.93 -7.25 -8.69
C PRO A 5 4.44 -6.88 -8.85
N ASP A 6 3.58 -7.36 -7.96
CA ASP A 6 2.12 -7.24 -8.04
C ASP A 6 1.46 -6.61 -6.79
N HIS A 7 2.19 -6.43 -5.68
CA HIS A 7 1.69 -5.81 -4.46
C HIS A 7 2.79 -5.07 -3.67
N VAL A 8 2.42 -4.32 -2.64
CA VAL A 8 3.35 -3.55 -1.79
C VAL A 8 2.97 -3.74 -0.34
N HIS A 9 3.99 -3.99 0.50
CA HIS A 9 3.83 -4.10 1.94
C HIS A 9 4.37 -2.84 2.64
N LEU A 10 3.50 -2.21 3.44
CA LEU A 10 3.80 -0.99 4.15
C LEU A 10 3.54 -1.16 5.64
N LEU A 11 4.59 -0.97 6.45
CA LEU A 11 4.45 -0.73 7.88
C LEU A 11 4.30 0.78 8.08
N ILE A 12 3.14 1.21 8.56
CA ILE A 12 2.84 2.63 8.77
C ILE A 12 2.25 2.86 10.16
N GLN A 13 2.59 4.00 10.74
CA GLN A 13 1.86 4.55 11.88
C GLN A 13 0.72 5.41 11.36
N CYS A 14 -0.50 5.16 11.83
CA CYS A 14 -1.67 5.94 11.49
C CYS A 14 -2.29 6.52 12.75
N ASP A 15 -2.58 7.82 12.73
CA ASP A 15 -3.39 8.44 13.77
C ASP A 15 -4.80 7.80 13.78
N PRO A 16 -5.27 7.28 14.92
CA PRO A 16 -6.60 6.70 15.04
C PRO A 16 -7.72 7.67 14.64
N GLU A 17 -7.60 8.97 14.95
CA GLU A 17 -8.61 9.98 14.60
C GLU A 17 -8.67 10.25 13.10
N PHE A 18 -7.53 10.10 12.41
CA PHE A 18 -7.49 10.21 10.96
C PHE A 18 -8.13 9.00 10.27
N GLY A 19 -7.88 7.81 10.83
CA GLY A 19 -8.45 6.54 10.38
C GLY A 19 -7.69 5.91 9.20
N ILE A 20 -7.38 4.62 9.35
CA ILE A 20 -6.56 3.85 8.38
C ILE A 20 -7.14 3.84 6.96
N HIS A 21 -8.45 3.81 6.82
CA HIS A 21 -9.13 3.81 5.52
C HIS A 21 -8.83 5.09 4.72
N ARG A 22 -8.70 6.25 5.39
CA ARG A 22 -8.34 7.52 4.73
C ARG A 22 -6.88 7.51 4.30
N ALA A 23 -6.00 7.00 5.16
CA ALA A 23 -4.58 6.86 4.85
C ALA A 23 -4.37 6.00 3.60
N VAL A 24 -4.98 4.81 3.56
CA VAL A 24 -4.88 3.91 2.40
C VAL A 24 -5.50 4.54 1.14
N LYS A 25 -6.64 5.22 1.25
CA LYS A 25 -7.28 5.91 0.13
C LYS A 25 -6.37 6.99 -0.46
N HIS A 26 -5.77 7.83 0.38
CA HIS A 26 -4.83 8.86 -0.08
C HIS A 26 -3.59 8.25 -0.71
N LEU A 27 -3.01 7.22 -0.09
CA LEU A 27 -1.79 6.58 -0.58
C LEU A 27 -2.02 5.95 -1.95
N LYS A 28 -3.08 5.15 -2.13
CA LYS A 28 -3.44 4.53 -3.41
C LYS A 28 -3.81 5.57 -4.46
N GLY A 29 -4.58 6.61 -4.08
CA GLY A 29 -5.00 7.66 -5.01
C GLY A 29 -3.83 8.51 -5.52
N TYR A 30 -2.98 8.97 -4.60
CA TYR A 30 -1.81 9.79 -4.93
C TYR A 30 -0.81 9.01 -5.79
N THR A 31 -0.42 7.80 -5.35
CA THR A 31 0.55 6.97 -6.09
C THR A 31 0.03 6.57 -7.46
N SER A 32 -1.25 6.19 -7.59
CA SER A 32 -1.89 5.94 -8.89
C SER A 32 -1.78 7.14 -9.82
N ARG A 33 -2.05 8.35 -9.31
CA ARG A 33 -1.96 9.58 -10.11
C ARG A 33 -0.54 9.89 -10.55
N ILE A 34 0.43 9.84 -9.64
CA ILE A 34 1.82 10.22 -9.93
C ILE A 34 2.48 9.18 -10.84
N LEU A 35 2.40 7.89 -10.50
CA LEU A 35 3.03 6.83 -11.28
C LEU A 35 2.42 6.71 -12.67
N ARG A 36 1.11 6.86 -12.84
CA ARG A 36 0.49 6.87 -14.19
C ARG A 36 0.80 8.13 -15.00
N LYS A 37 1.32 9.21 -14.37
CA LYS A 37 1.85 10.38 -15.08
C LYS A 37 3.30 10.16 -15.50
N GLU A 38 4.12 9.62 -14.61
CA GLU A 38 5.55 9.35 -14.85
C GLU A 38 5.77 8.18 -15.81
N PHE A 39 4.89 7.18 -15.77
CA PHE A 39 4.95 5.96 -16.58
C PHE A 39 3.68 5.81 -17.43
N PRO A 40 3.58 6.51 -18.58
CA PRO A 40 2.36 6.53 -19.41
C PRO A 40 1.91 5.15 -19.90
N TYR A 41 2.83 4.18 -20.04
CA TYR A 41 2.49 2.80 -20.43
C TYR A 41 1.58 2.10 -19.41
N LEU A 42 1.55 2.55 -18.15
CA LEU A 42 0.60 2.03 -17.15
C LEU A 42 -0.85 2.42 -17.49
N LYS A 43 -1.08 3.54 -18.20
CA LYS A 43 -2.42 3.94 -18.62
C LYS A 43 -2.95 3.08 -19.78
N SER A 44 -2.08 2.62 -20.67
CA SER A 44 -2.48 1.80 -21.81
C SER A 44 -2.71 0.34 -21.44
N ARG A 45 -2.04 -0.17 -20.39
CA ARG A 45 -2.14 -1.58 -19.97
C ARG A 45 -3.22 -1.86 -18.93
N ILE A 46 -3.47 -0.93 -18.01
CA ILE A 46 -4.39 -1.16 -16.88
C ILE A 46 -5.33 0.04 -16.66
N PRO A 47 -6.62 -0.19 -16.36
CA PRO A 47 -7.59 0.90 -16.15
C PRO A 47 -7.33 1.69 -14.86
N SER A 48 -6.84 1.02 -13.81
CA SER A 48 -6.38 1.61 -12.55
C SER A 48 -5.06 0.96 -12.12
N LEU A 49 -4.23 1.68 -11.35
CA LEU A 49 -2.99 1.10 -10.80
C LEU A 49 -3.27 0.12 -9.66
N TRP A 50 -4.21 0.47 -8.79
CA TRP A 50 -4.60 -0.33 -7.65
C TRP A 50 -6.04 -0.83 -7.82
N THR A 51 -6.34 -1.98 -7.22
CA THR A 51 -7.72 -2.45 -7.00
C THR A 51 -8.37 -1.66 -5.86
N ASN A 52 -9.67 -1.84 -5.61
CA ASN A 52 -10.32 -1.21 -4.44
C ASN A 52 -9.92 -1.89 -3.12
N SER A 53 -9.57 -3.17 -3.16
CA SER A 53 -9.22 -3.98 -1.99
C SER A 53 -7.86 -3.62 -1.39
N TYR A 54 -7.71 -3.86 -0.09
CA TYR A 54 -6.45 -3.73 0.65
C TYR A 54 -6.52 -4.60 1.91
N PHE A 55 -5.36 -5.04 2.39
CA PHE A 55 -5.24 -5.78 3.65
C PHE A 55 -4.61 -4.87 4.72
N VAL A 56 -5.13 -4.95 5.95
CA VAL A 56 -4.59 -4.26 7.11
C VAL A 56 -4.60 -5.22 8.28
N ALA A 57 -3.45 -5.32 8.95
CA ALA A 57 -3.34 -5.95 10.25
C ALA A 57 -2.67 -4.95 11.20
N THR A 58 -3.18 -4.87 12.42
CA THR A 58 -2.50 -4.15 13.50
C THR A 58 -1.31 -4.97 13.97
N VAL A 59 -0.13 -4.37 13.93
CA VAL A 59 1.06 -4.95 14.57
C VAL A 59 1.13 -4.35 15.98
N GLY A 60 1.19 -5.20 17.02
CA GLY A 60 1.40 -4.73 18.40
C GLY A 60 2.80 -4.15 18.61
N THR A 61 3.27 -4.04 19.86
CA THR A 61 4.70 -3.86 20.17
C THR A 61 5.46 -5.11 19.73
N VAL A 62 5.77 -5.21 18.45
CA VAL A 62 6.46 -6.37 17.90
C VAL A 62 7.68 -5.90 17.11
N THR A 63 8.80 -6.56 17.37
CA THR A 63 10.07 -6.37 16.69
C THR A 63 9.93 -6.69 15.19
N LEU A 64 10.78 -6.05 14.38
CA LEU A 64 10.78 -6.17 12.91
C LEU A 64 10.78 -7.63 12.40
N GLU A 65 11.32 -8.56 13.18
CA GLU A 65 11.39 -10.00 12.85
C GLU A 65 10.02 -10.65 12.64
N VAL A 66 9.01 -10.28 13.44
CA VAL A 66 7.66 -10.84 13.28
C VAL A 66 6.94 -10.24 12.08
N VAL A 67 7.23 -8.98 11.74
CA VAL A 67 6.67 -8.33 10.55
C VAL A 67 7.13 -9.06 9.28
N ASN A 68 8.41 -9.42 9.20
CA ASN A 68 8.96 -10.15 8.06
C ASN A 68 8.28 -11.51 7.85
N GLN A 69 7.93 -12.23 8.92
CA GLN A 69 7.26 -13.53 8.82
C GLN A 69 5.84 -13.44 8.20
N TYR A 70 5.18 -12.28 8.27
CA TYR A 70 3.87 -12.05 7.64
C TYR A 70 3.98 -11.56 6.18
N MET A 71 5.16 -11.14 5.73
CA MET A 71 5.37 -10.57 4.39
C MET A 71 5.71 -11.65 3.34
N GLU A 72 6.06 -12.87 3.77
CA GLU A 72 6.39 -14.01 2.89
C GLU A 72 5.19 -14.89 2.48
N THR A 73 3.96 -14.55 2.91
CA THR A 73 2.73 -15.29 2.54
C THR A 73 2.06 -14.67 1.33
#